data_AF-A0A6J4YZ78-F1
#
_entry.id   AF-A0A6J4YZ78-F1
#
_cell.length_a   1.000
_cell.length_b   1.000
_cell.length_c   1.000
_cell.angle_alpha   90.00
_cell.angle_beta   90.00
_cell.angle_gamma   90.00
#
_symmetry.space_group_name_H-M   'P 1'
#
loop_
_entity.id
_entity.type
_entity.pdbx_description
1 polymer ?
#
loop_
_entity_poly.entity_id
_entity_poly.type
_entity_poly.pdbx_seq_one_letter_code
_entity_poly.pdbx_strand_id
1 'polypeptide(L)'
;MKIKKDDPQFDATVCVRSVIEKSYTGYEKKVQKYHPPWITDPEHPLVQKILLALKRSGQQPDIRYWKFGTDGSMTAGLLGIPTVGYSGTEERYAHTSDERVNIAMMMQSLEGYFAIISELLELQSGAAQYSNNQLQFLKGTRIK
;
A
#
# COMPACT_ATOMS: atom_id res chain seq x y z
N MET A 1 -35.86 8.40 16.22
CA MET A 1 -35.72 7.66 14.94
C MET A 1 -37.10 7.30 14.41
N LYS A 2 -37.34 7.44 13.11
CA LYS A 2 -38.67 7.30 12.48
C LYS A 2 -39.36 5.95 12.77
N ILE A 3 -38.58 4.87 12.93
CA ILE A 3 -39.06 3.50 13.14
C ILE A 3 -39.82 3.28 14.46
N LYS A 4 -39.37 3.85 15.60
CA LYS A 4 -40.06 3.66 16.90
C LYS A 4 -41.46 4.28 16.96
N LYS A 5 -41.78 5.17 16.03
CA LYS A 5 -43.12 5.78 15.92
C LYS A 5 -44.12 4.78 15.32
N ASP A 6 -43.67 3.96 14.38
CA ASP A 6 -44.50 3.01 13.64
C ASP A 6 -44.50 1.61 14.31
N ASP A 7 -43.46 1.30 15.09
CA ASP A 7 -43.37 0.10 15.94
C ASP A 7 -42.78 0.45 17.32
N PRO A 8 -43.65 0.67 18.33
CA PRO A 8 -43.21 0.97 19.71
C PRO A 8 -42.47 -0.19 20.40
N GLN A 9 -42.61 -1.42 19.90
CA GLN A 9 -41.93 -2.61 20.44
C GLN A 9 -40.55 -2.83 19.79
N PHE A 10 -40.22 -2.10 18.73
CA PHE A 10 -38.94 -2.21 18.05
C PHE A 10 -37.77 -1.87 18.98
N ASP A 11 -37.00 -2.88 19.33
CA ASP A 11 -35.75 -2.79 20.09
C ASP A 11 -34.64 -3.55 19.37
N ALA A 12 -33.67 -2.82 18.83
CA ALA A 12 -32.56 -3.38 18.07
C ALA A 12 -31.29 -2.55 18.28
N THR A 13 -30.15 -3.24 18.29
CA THR A 13 -28.82 -2.63 18.36
C THR A 13 -28.05 -2.92 17.08
N VAL A 14 -27.42 -1.88 16.51
CA VAL A 14 -26.51 -2.01 15.37
C VAL A 14 -25.09 -2.09 15.88
N CYS A 15 -24.33 -3.08 15.42
CA CYS A 15 -22.92 -3.24 15.75
C CYS A 15 -22.10 -3.62 14.51
N VAL A 16 -20.80 -3.32 14.54
CA VAL A 16 -19.87 -3.78 13.51
C VAL A 16 -19.73 -5.30 13.63
N ARG A 17 -19.94 -6.01 12.52
CA ARG A 17 -19.81 -7.47 12.47
C ARG A 17 -18.41 -7.89 12.90
N SER A 18 -18.33 -8.83 13.83
CA SER A 18 -17.09 -9.51 14.21
C SER A 18 -17.08 -10.95 13.67
N VAL A 19 -15.91 -11.43 13.25
CA VAL A 19 -15.71 -12.80 12.76
C VAL A 19 -14.41 -13.37 13.33
N ILE A 20 -14.33 -14.70 13.46
CA ILE A 20 -13.06 -15.40 13.70
C ILE A 20 -12.49 -15.72 12.32
N GLU A 21 -11.37 -15.11 11.97
CA GLU A 21 -10.63 -15.43 10.75
C GLU A 21 -9.53 -16.43 11.08
N LYS A 22 -9.39 -17.47 10.26
CA LYS A 22 -8.35 -18.50 10.39
C LYS A 22 -7.46 -18.48 9.15
N SER A 23 -6.16 -18.29 9.34
CA SER A 23 -5.18 -18.34 8.26
C SER A 23 -4.91 -19.78 7.81
N TYR A 24 -4.21 -19.93 6.67
CA TYR A 24 -3.76 -21.23 6.17
C TYR A 24 -2.80 -21.97 7.12
N THR A 25 -2.16 -21.26 8.06
CA THR A 25 -1.27 -21.84 9.09
C THR A 25 -2.01 -22.25 10.35
N GLY A 26 -3.32 -22.05 10.42
CA GLY A 26 -4.13 -22.31 11.60
C GLY A 26 -4.12 -21.19 12.64
N TYR A 27 -3.47 -20.05 12.36
CA TYR A 27 -3.56 -18.86 13.21
C TYR A 27 -4.98 -18.31 13.18
N GLU A 28 -5.58 -18.13 14.35
CA GLU A 28 -6.95 -17.63 14.50
C GLU A 28 -6.96 -16.26 15.20
N LYS A 29 -7.80 -15.35 14.69
CA LYS A 29 -8.01 -14.04 15.31
C LYS A 29 -9.47 -13.60 15.17
N LYS A 30 -10.06 -13.14 16.28
CA LYS A 30 -11.32 -12.40 16.24
C LYS A 30 -11.06 -10.99 15.71
N VAL A 31 -11.69 -10.64 14.61
CA VAL A 31 -11.55 -9.34 13.95
C VAL A 31 -12.91 -8.70 13.72
N GLN A 32 -12.95 -7.37 13.77
CA GLN A 32 -14.09 -6.60 13.30
C GLN A 32 -13.97 -6.40 11.78
N LYS A 33 -15.09 -6.48 11.06
CA LYS A 33 -15.18 -6.09 9.65
C LYS A 33 -15.19 -4.56 9.56
N TYR A 34 -14.08 -3.94 9.94
CA TYR A 34 -13.86 -2.51 9.98
C TYR A 34 -12.53 -2.18 9.30
N HIS A 35 -12.57 -1.31 8.30
CA HIS A 35 -11.41 -0.87 7.52
C HIS A 35 -11.42 0.66 7.50
N PRO A 36 -10.78 1.32 8.49
CA PRO A 36 -10.80 2.77 8.56
C PRO A 36 -10.05 3.39 7.37
N PRO A 37 -10.46 4.58 6.91
CA PRO A 37 -9.63 5.35 6.00
C PRO A 37 -8.30 5.68 6.69
N TRP A 38 -7.25 5.80 5.90
CA TRP A 38 -5.90 6.02 6.41
C TRP A 38 -5.17 7.01 5.51
N ILE A 39 -4.34 7.84 6.13
CA ILE A 39 -3.38 8.72 5.47
C ILE A 39 -2.25 8.96 6.45
N THR A 40 -1.01 8.81 6.00
CA THR A 40 0.14 9.31 6.77
C THR A 40 0.27 10.79 6.46
N ASP A 41 0.46 11.62 7.48
CA ASP A 41 0.61 13.07 7.34
C ASP A 41 1.66 13.38 6.25
N PRO A 42 1.33 14.18 5.22
CA PRO A 42 2.28 14.62 4.19
C PRO A 42 3.59 15.18 4.77
N GLU A 43 3.55 15.86 5.91
CA GLU A 43 4.72 16.46 6.55
C GLU A 43 5.49 15.45 7.44
N HIS A 44 5.01 14.21 7.56
CA HIS A 44 5.70 13.18 8.31
C HIS A 44 7.10 12.89 7.72
N PRO A 45 8.16 12.75 8.53
CA PRO A 45 9.52 12.53 8.05
C PRO A 45 9.68 11.36 7.06
N LEU A 46 8.94 10.26 7.28
CA LEU A 46 8.87 9.12 6.36
C LEU A 46 8.41 9.54 4.95
N VAL A 47 7.33 10.33 4.86
CA VAL A 47 6.77 10.77 3.58
C VAL A 47 7.75 11.69 2.88
N GLN A 48 8.32 12.66 3.60
CA GLN A 48 9.30 13.60 3.06
C GLN A 48 10.57 12.89 2.54
N LYS A 49 11.09 11.89 3.26
CA LYS A 49 12.22 11.07 2.80
C LYS A 49 11.88 10.31 1.50
N ILE A 50 10.69 9.71 1.42
CA ILE A 50 10.23 8.98 0.23
C ILE A 50 10.09 9.92 -0.97
N LEU A 51 9.46 11.09 -0.80
CA LEU A 51 9.31 12.07 -1.86
C LEU A 51 10.67 12.56 -2.39
N LEU A 52 11.63 12.79 -1.49
CA LEU A 52 12.99 13.17 -1.86
C LEU A 52 13.69 12.05 -2.65
N ALA A 53 13.61 10.80 -2.18
CA ALA A 53 14.21 9.65 -2.85
C ALA A 53 13.69 9.47 -4.29
N LEU A 54 12.37 9.56 -4.45
CA LEU A 54 11.72 9.45 -5.76
C LEU A 54 12.07 10.62 -6.69
N LYS A 55 12.16 11.85 -6.17
CA LYS A 55 12.64 12.99 -6.96
C LYS A 55 14.08 12.80 -7.42
N ARG A 56 14.95 12.28 -6.55
CA ARG A 56 16.36 11.99 -6.88
C ARG A 56 16.53 10.88 -7.92
N SER A 57 15.59 9.93 -7.98
CA SER A 57 15.57 8.90 -9.04
C SER A 57 14.98 9.40 -10.37
N GLY A 58 14.70 10.71 -10.50
CA GLY A 58 14.15 11.30 -11.71
C GLY A 58 12.64 11.14 -11.87
N GLN A 59 11.94 10.64 -10.85
CA GLN A 59 10.49 10.55 -10.85
C GLN A 59 9.85 11.86 -10.38
N GLN A 60 8.58 12.04 -10.73
CA GLN A 60 7.77 13.18 -10.31
C GLN A 60 6.62 12.67 -9.42
N PRO A 61 6.90 12.32 -8.15
CA PRO A 61 5.88 11.77 -7.25
C PRO A 61 4.84 12.83 -6.89
N ASP A 62 3.60 12.39 -6.73
CA ASP A 62 2.47 13.19 -6.26
C ASP A 62 1.79 12.48 -5.08
N ILE A 63 1.28 13.25 -4.12
CA ILE A 63 0.59 12.69 -2.95
C ILE A 63 -0.87 12.49 -3.32
N ARG A 64 -1.31 11.23 -3.32
CA ARG A 64 -2.67 10.83 -3.63
C ARG A 64 -3.14 9.74 -2.68
N TYR A 65 -4.42 9.43 -2.77
CA TYR A 65 -5.04 8.31 -2.06
C TYR A 65 -5.64 7.33 -3.07
N TRP A 66 -5.68 6.04 -2.72
CA TRP A 66 -6.41 5.03 -3.49
C TRP A 66 -7.90 5.09 -3.21
N LYS A 67 -8.72 4.86 -4.25
CA LYS A 67 -10.18 4.82 -4.11
C LYS A 67 -10.70 3.45 -3.66
N PHE A 68 -9.82 2.57 -3.20
CA PHE A 68 -10.12 1.25 -2.69
C PHE A 68 -9.34 0.95 -1.39
N GLY A 69 -9.77 -0.09 -0.68
CA GLY A 69 -9.16 -0.48 0.59
C GLY A 69 -7.82 -1.20 0.38
N THR A 70 -6.85 -0.89 1.25
CA THR A 70 -5.56 -1.58 1.33
C THR A 70 -5.26 -1.97 2.78
N ASP A 71 -4.19 -2.73 2.98
CA ASP A 71 -3.68 -3.08 4.32
C ASP A 71 -3.22 -1.85 5.13
N GLY A 72 -3.09 -0.68 4.50
CA GLY A 72 -2.88 0.59 5.21
C GLY A 72 -3.97 0.91 6.23
N SER A 73 -5.19 0.40 6.02
CA SER A 73 -6.28 0.50 6.99
C SER A 73 -5.93 -0.18 8.31
N MET A 74 -5.16 -1.28 8.25
CA MET A 74 -4.68 -1.98 9.43
C MET A 74 -3.45 -1.28 10.01
N THR A 75 -2.41 -1.05 9.20
CA THR A 75 -1.13 -0.54 9.71
C THR A 75 -1.21 0.92 10.15
N ALA A 76 -1.60 1.83 9.27
CA ALA A 76 -1.76 3.24 9.62
C ALA A 76 -3.07 3.48 10.40
N GLY A 77 -4.17 2.90 9.93
CA GLY A 77 -5.50 3.20 10.48
C GLY A 77 -5.76 2.62 11.88
N LEU A 78 -5.30 1.40 12.17
CA LEU A 78 -5.58 0.73 13.46
C LEU A 78 -4.34 0.60 14.36
N LEU A 79 -3.15 0.38 13.79
CA LEU A 79 -1.92 0.18 14.56
C LEU A 79 -1.09 1.46 14.75
N GLY A 80 -1.45 2.55 14.06
CA GLY A 80 -0.70 3.82 14.13
C GLY A 80 0.72 3.74 13.57
N ILE A 81 1.01 2.74 12.73
CA ILE A 81 2.32 2.57 12.08
C ILE A 81 2.31 3.43 10.80
N PRO A 82 3.19 4.44 10.68
CA PRO A 82 3.27 5.26 9.48
C PRO A 82 3.42 4.39 8.23
N THR A 83 2.51 4.57 7.27
CA THR A 83 2.39 3.73 6.07
C THR A 83 2.31 4.60 4.84
N VAL A 84 3.13 4.29 3.84
CA VAL A 84 3.07 4.90 2.51
C VAL A 84 2.89 3.76 1.51
N GLY A 85 1.86 3.86 0.68
CA GLY A 85 1.82 3.03 -0.51
C GLY A 85 2.52 3.74 -1.66
N TYR A 86 3.12 2.96 -2.54
CA TYR A 86 3.78 3.46 -3.74
C TYR A 86 3.54 2.48 -4.90
N SER A 87 3.15 3.01 -6.06
CA SER A 87 3.10 2.28 -7.32
C SER A 87 3.11 3.29 -8.47
N GLY A 88 3.85 3.00 -9.54
CA GLY A 88 3.76 3.73 -10.81
C GLY A 88 2.75 3.14 -11.80
N THR A 89 2.02 2.08 -11.41
CA THR A 89 1.10 1.35 -12.29
C THR A 89 -0.32 1.93 -12.26
N GLU A 90 -1.14 1.49 -13.22
CA GLU A 90 -2.43 2.12 -13.50
C GLU A 90 -3.57 1.44 -12.74
N GLU A 91 -4.12 2.11 -11.73
CA GLU A 91 -5.24 1.64 -10.89
C GLU A 91 -6.45 1.15 -11.70
N ARG A 92 -6.72 1.73 -12.88
CA ARG A 92 -7.89 1.38 -13.71
C ARG A 92 -7.94 -0.08 -14.18
N TYR A 93 -6.83 -0.81 -14.13
CA TYR A 93 -6.77 -2.22 -14.53
C TYR A 93 -6.96 -3.19 -13.36
N ALA A 94 -6.83 -2.72 -12.12
CA ALA A 94 -6.97 -3.58 -10.95
C ALA A 94 -8.39 -4.16 -10.85
N HIS A 95 -8.49 -5.48 -10.63
CA HIS A 95 -9.77 -6.19 -10.47
C HIS A 95 -10.70 -6.14 -11.69
N THR A 96 -10.12 -6.02 -12.88
CA THR A 96 -10.86 -6.06 -14.15
C THR A 96 -10.55 -7.35 -14.91
N SER A 97 -11.41 -7.73 -15.87
CA SER A 97 -11.10 -8.85 -16.78
C SER A 97 -9.90 -8.58 -17.69
N ASP A 98 -9.52 -7.31 -17.83
CA ASP A 98 -8.43 -6.83 -18.67
C ASP A 98 -7.19 -6.46 -17.84
N GLU A 99 -7.01 -7.08 -16.67
CA GLU A 99 -5.91 -6.81 -15.76
C GLU A 99 -4.56 -6.97 -16.47
N ARG A 100 -3.79 -5.88 -16.48
CA ARG A 100 -2.49 -5.80 -17.16
C ARG A 100 -1.61 -4.73 -16.52
N VAL A 101 -0.31 -4.86 -16.75
CA VAL A 101 0.69 -3.89 -16.31
C VAL A 101 1.52 -3.41 -17.50
N ASN A 102 1.79 -2.11 -17.55
CA ASN A 102 2.78 -1.56 -18.47
C ASN A 102 4.17 -1.90 -17.95
N ILE A 103 4.97 -2.63 -18.74
CA ILE A 103 6.30 -3.09 -18.33
C ILE A 103 7.21 -1.91 -17.98
N ALA A 104 7.18 -0.81 -18.74
CA ALA A 104 8.01 0.36 -18.42
C ALA A 104 7.63 1.00 -17.08
N MET A 105 6.34 1.12 -16.77
CA MET A 105 5.87 1.60 -15.46
C MET A 105 6.23 0.65 -14.32
N MET A 106 6.21 -0.66 -14.57
CA MET A 106 6.67 -1.67 -13.62
C MET A 106 8.17 -1.51 -13.33
N MET A 107 9.00 -1.31 -14.37
CA MET A 107 10.44 -1.08 -14.20
C MET A 107 10.72 0.24 -13.46
N GLN A 108 9.99 1.31 -13.77
CA GLN A 108 10.08 2.57 -13.05
C GLN A 108 9.68 2.42 -11.57
N SER A 109 8.65 1.61 -11.28
CA SER A 109 8.25 1.31 -9.90
C SER A 109 9.35 0.54 -9.17
N LEU A 110 10.00 -0.41 -9.83
CA LEU A 110 11.14 -1.16 -9.26
C LEU A 110 12.30 -0.21 -8.90
N GLU A 111 12.68 0.69 -9.81
CA GLU A 111 13.69 1.72 -9.55
C GLU A 111 13.29 2.63 -8.37
N GLY A 112 12.01 3.00 -8.28
CA GLY A 112 11.48 3.78 -7.18
C GLY A 112 11.57 3.06 -5.83
N TYR A 113 11.25 1.76 -5.78
CA TYR A 113 11.44 0.95 -4.58
C TYR A 113 12.90 0.91 -4.15
N PHE A 114 13.84 0.72 -5.09
CA PHE A 114 15.27 0.76 -4.78
C PHE A 114 15.70 2.12 -4.22
N ALA A 115 15.25 3.22 -4.82
CA ALA A 115 15.55 4.56 -4.35
C ALA A 115 14.99 4.79 -2.94
N ILE A 116 13.74 4.42 -2.69
CA ILE A 116 13.08 4.54 -1.37
C ILE A 116 13.85 3.75 -0.32
N ILE A 117 14.11 2.46 -0.57
CA ILE A 117 14.79 1.59 0.40
C ILE A 117 16.21 2.10 0.68
N SER A 118 16.93 2.53 -0.36
CA SER A 118 18.29 3.06 -0.21
C SER A 118 18.31 4.33 0.65
N GLU A 119 17.36 5.25 0.46
CA GLU A 119 17.25 6.47 1.27
C GLU A 119 16.83 6.15 2.71
N LEU A 120 15.91 5.20 2.92
CA LEU A 120 15.41 4.85 4.26
C LEU A 120 16.44 4.07 5.09
N LEU A 121 17.24 3.23 4.44
CA LEU A 121 18.29 2.44 5.09
C LEU A 121 19.67 3.09 5.03
N GLU A 122 19.77 4.30 4.46
CA GLU A 122 21.02 5.06 4.31
C GLU A 122 22.11 4.24 3.60
N LEU A 123 21.71 3.45 2.60
CA LEU A 123 22.63 2.65 1.80
C LEU A 123 23.51 3.59 0.98
N GLN A 124 24.83 3.39 1.05
CA GLN A 124 25.77 4.16 0.24
C GLN A 124 25.45 3.94 -1.23
N SER A 125 25.34 5.04 -1.97
CA SER A 125 25.21 5.03 -3.43
C SER A 125 26.51 4.55 -4.06
N GLY A 126 26.72 3.23 -4.06
CA GLY A 126 27.48 2.61 -5.14
C GLY A 126 26.73 2.98 -6.42
N ALA A 127 27.31 3.84 -7.25
CA ALA A 127 26.69 4.42 -8.43
C ALA A 127 26.10 3.33 -9.33
N ALA A 128 24.84 2.99 -9.10
CA ALA A 128 24.11 2.13 -9.98
C ALA A 128 23.46 3.03 -11.03
N GLN A 129 24.28 3.48 -11.97
CA GLN A 129 23.79 3.89 -13.28
C GLN A 129 23.23 2.63 -13.94
N TYR A 130 21.98 2.29 -13.63
CA TYR A 130 21.27 1.25 -14.36
C TYR A 130 20.99 1.77 -15.77
N SER A 131 21.93 1.54 -16.69
CA SER A 131 21.65 1.69 -18.12
C SER A 131 20.57 0.69 -18.52
N ASN A 132 19.81 0.97 -19.60
CA ASN A 132 18.76 0.07 -20.14
C ASN A 132 19.22 -1.39 -20.39
N ASN A 133 20.53 -1.67 -20.36
CA ASN A 133 21.09 -3.02 -20.48
C ASN A 133 21.41 -3.73 -19.16
N GLN A 134 21.27 -3.08 -17.99
CA GLN A 134 21.64 -3.66 -16.68
C GLN A 134 20.49 -4.33 -15.92
N LEU A 135 19.29 -4.36 -16.48
CA LEU A 135 18.21 -5.25 -16.03
C LEU A 135 18.40 -6.71 -16.48
N GLN A 136 19.65 -7.17 -16.56
CA GLN A 136 20.02 -8.58 -16.68
C GLN A 136 20.01 -9.32 -15.34
N PHE A 137 19.57 -8.70 -14.24
CA PHE A 137 19.51 -9.28 -12.88
C PHE A 137 18.62 -10.54 -12.72
N LEU A 138 18.04 -11.06 -13.80
CA LEU A 138 17.29 -12.33 -13.80
C LEU A 138 17.93 -13.43 -14.66
N LYS A 139 19.04 -13.19 -15.36
CA LYS A 139 19.77 -14.23 -16.09
C LYS A 139 20.93 -14.76 -15.26
N GLY A 140 20.62 -15.58 -14.26
CA GLY A 140 21.63 -16.39 -13.56
C GLY A 140 21.49 -16.54 -12.05
N THR A 141 20.50 -15.90 -11.43
CA THR A 141 20.28 -16.02 -9.99
C THR A 141 19.77 -17.42 -9.64
N ARG A 142 20.69 -18.33 -9.33
CA ARG A 142 20.39 -19.56 -8.59
C ARG A 142 20.49 -19.25 -7.11
N ILE A 143 19.34 -19.07 -6.47
CA ILE A 143 19.21 -19.06 -5.02
C ILE A 143 19.03 -20.52 -4.61
N LYS A 144 19.75 -20.99 -3.58
CA LYS A 144 19.43 -22.26 -2.92
C LYS A 144 18.19 -22.08 -2.05
#